data_AF-A0A4V1TBS9-F1
#
_entry.id   AF-A0A4V1TBS9-F1
#
_cell.length_a   1.000
_cell.length_b   1.000
_cell.length_c   1.000
_cell.angle_alpha   90.00
_cell.angle_beta   90.00
_cell.angle_gamma   90.00
#
_symmetry.space_group_name_H-M   'P 1'
#
loop_
_entity.id
_entity.type
_entity.pdbx_description
1 polymer ?
#
loop_
_entity_poly.entity_id
_entity_poly.type
_entity_poly.pdbx_seq_one_letter_code
_entity_poly.pdbx_strand_id
1 'polypeptide(L)'
;MRNDPQLERIASSEPPSSTAIAPKTPADDAVSPENANPNGMPRSNPNSGATIEQNRMADGSVVTKYTPRARDGNGPVLINAQRIGQDPRFAAEPNTSLLEDTETLGLAASGNSLQRWMQEARRAGHEILIQVPFEPYDYPANDPGPGTLLVKDPASKNLERLHVAMGEITNYTGIMNYQGGRYLSDVKALEPVLRDMASRGLLFL
;
A
#
# COMPACT_ATOMS: atom_id res chain seq x y z
N MET A 1 -7.67 -49.77 8.96
CA MET A 1 -7.39 -48.38 9.36
C MET A 1 -6.44 -48.43 10.55
N ARG A 2 -5.14 -48.21 10.32
CA ARG A 2 -4.13 -48.07 11.37
C ARG A 2 -3.83 -46.58 11.47
N ASN A 3 -4.11 -45.98 12.64
CA ASN A 3 -3.85 -44.58 12.92
C ASN A 3 -2.39 -44.39 13.36
N ASP A 4 -1.70 -43.44 12.75
CA ASP A 4 -0.33 -43.05 13.08
C ASP A 4 -0.29 -42.17 14.35
N PRO A 5 0.48 -42.53 15.39
CA PRO A 5 0.53 -41.83 16.68
C PRO A 5 1.36 -40.51 16.68
N GLN A 6 1.78 -40.03 15.51
CA GLN A 6 2.63 -38.84 15.38
C GLN A 6 1.85 -37.52 15.44
N LEU A 7 0.52 -37.54 15.30
CA LEU A 7 -0.31 -36.32 15.26
C LEU A 7 -0.84 -35.86 16.64
N GLU A 8 -0.67 -36.63 17.71
CA GLU A 8 -1.08 -36.22 19.07
C GLU A 8 0.01 -35.46 19.86
N ARG A 9 1.25 -35.39 19.34
CA ARG A 9 2.38 -34.76 20.07
C ARG A 9 2.48 -33.24 19.96
N ILE A 10 1.62 -32.59 19.18
CA ILE A 10 1.55 -31.12 19.11
C ILE A 10 0.57 -30.50 20.11
N ALA A 11 -0.18 -31.31 20.88
CA ALA A 11 -1.13 -30.84 21.89
C ALA A 11 -0.61 -30.93 23.34
N SER A 12 0.67 -31.22 23.55
CA SER A 12 1.26 -31.29 24.89
C SER A 12 2.70 -30.76 24.89
N SER A 13 2.85 -29.46 24.71
CA SER A 13 3.99 -28.74 25.30
C SER A 13 3.43 -27.84 26.39
N GLU A 14 3.69 -28.26 27.62
CA GLU A 14 3.47 -27.48 28.83
C GLU A 14 4.14 -26.10 28.67
N PRO A 15 3.45 -24.99 29.00
CA PRO A 15 4.11 -23.70 29.03
C PRO A 15 5.23 -23.75 30.09
N PRO A 16 6.44 -23.20 29.81
CA PRO A 16 7.53 -23.21 30.77
C PRO A 16 7.08 -22.51 32.06
N SER A 17 7.37 -23.15 33.19
CA SER A 17 6.99 -22.69 34.52
C SER A 17 7.35 -21.22 34.71
N SER A 18 6.30 -20.39 34.78
CA SER A 18 6.40 -18.99 35.18
C SER A 18 6.85 -18.95 36.63
N THR A 19 8.08 -18.49 36.87
CA THR A 19 8.45 -18.05 38.21
C THR A 19 7.70 -16.75 38.45
N ALA A 20 6.56 -16.84 39.13
CA ALA A 20 5.74 -15.69 39.49
C ALA A 20 6.57 -14.74 40.36
N ILE A 21 6.98 -13.61 39.81
CA ILE A 21 7.39 -12.46 40.61
C ILE A 21 6.09 -11.85 41.13
N ALA A 22 6.00 -11.70 42.46
CA ALA A 22 4.83 -11.21 43.16
C ALA A 22 4.26 -9.92 42.53
N PRO A 23 2.92 -9.72 42.54
CA PRO A 23 2.33 -8.48 42.09
C PRO A 23 2.94 -7.32 42.88
N LYS A 24 3.56 -6.37 42.18
CA LYS A 24 3.74 -5.04 42.77
C LYS A 24 2.34 -4.45 42.88
N THR A 25 1.79 -4.49 44.09
CA THR A 25 0.73 -3.56 44.50
C THR A 25 1.15 -2.18 44.03
N PRO A 26 0.31 -1.42 43.29
CA PRO A 26 0.54 0.00 43.11
C PRO A 26 0.28 0.68 44.46
N ALA A 27 1.22 0.54 45.38
CA ALA A 27 1.34 1.42 46.51
C ALA A 27 2.11 2.65 46.01
N ASP A 28 1.41 3.78 46.03
CA ASP A 28 1.93 5.14 45.96
C ASP A 28 2.70 5.54 44.70
N ASP A 29 1.96 5.81 43.61
CA ASP A 29 2.24 7.03 42.86
C ASP A 29 1.35 8.12 43.44
N ALA A 30 1.88 8.73 44.51
CA ALA A 30 1.35 9.92 45.12
C ALA A 30 0.91 10.91 44.04
N VAL A 31 -0.31 11.44 44.22
CA VAL A 31 -0.74 12.68 43.59
C VAL A 31 0.28 13.74 43.98
N SER A 32 1.30 13.96 43.14
CA SER A 32 2.18 15.11 43.28
C SER A 32 1.30 16.36 43.08
N PRO A 33 1.28 17.31 44.03
CA PRO A 33 0.28 18.37 44.11
C PRO A 33 0.42 19.46 43.03
N GLU A 34 1.15 19.20 41.94
CA GLU A 34 1.61 20.23 41.00
C GLU A 34 0.89 20.23 39.64
N ASN A 35 -0.27 19.59 39.52
CA ASN A 35 -0.99 19.48 38.23
C ASN A 35 -2.49 19.81 38.31
N ALA A 36 -2.88 20.79 39.11
CA ALA A 36 -4.24 21.36 39.06
C ALA A 36 -4.35 22.37 37.89
N ASN A 37 -5.09 22.00 36.84
CA ASN A 37 -5.52 22.95 35.81
C ASN A 37 -6.73 23.74 36.37
N PRO A 38 -6.80 25.08 36.23
CA PRO A 38 -7.88 25.90 36.85
C PRO A 38 -9.31 25.57 36.41
N ASN A 39 -9.49 24.76 35.35
CA ASN A 39 -10.80 24.38 34.80
C ASN A 39 -11.33 23.02 35.29
N GLY A 40 -10.70 22.36 36.26
CA GLY A 40 -11.25 21.14 36.89
C GLY A 40 -11.27 19.87 36.04
N MET A 41 -10.63 19.84 34.86
CA MET A 41 -10.51 18.64 34.03
C MET A 41 -9.34 17.74 34.48
N PRO A 42 -9.56 16.44 34.75
CA PRO A 42 -8.49 15.52 35.13
C PRO A 42 -7.53 15.28 33.96
N ARG A 43 -6.21 15.35 34.23
CA ARG A 43 -5.15 14.96 33.30
C ARG A 43 -4.88 13.47 33.43
N SER A 44 -4.75 12.77 32.31
CA SER A 44 -4.37 11.35 32.27
C SER A 44 -3.20 11.12 31.32
N ASN A 45 -2.43 10.08 31.60
CA ASN A 45 -1.34 9.67 30.73
C ASN A 45 -1.91 8.85 29.54
N PRO A 46 -1.18 8.72 28.42
CA PRO A 46 -1.66 8.00 27.23
C PRO A 46 -1.97 6.52 27.52
N ASN A 47 -1.29 5.96 28.52
CA ASN A 47 -1.41 4.58 28.94
C ASN A 47 -2.55 4.34 29.95
N SER A 48 -3.22 5.40 30.44
CA SER A 48 -4.24 5.29 31.49
C SER A 48 -5.50 4.52 31.04
N GLY A 49 -5.74 4.37 29.74
CA GLY A 49 -6.88 3.64 29.17
C GLY A 49 -6.76 2.11 29.17
N ALA A 50 -5.61 1.56 29.56
CA ALA A 50 -5.37 0.12 29.55
C ALA A 50 -4.60 -0.35 30.79
N THR A 51 -4.73 -1.64 31.10
CA THR A 51 -3.72 -2.39 31.87
C THR A 51 -2.64 -2.83 30.90
N ILE A 52 -1.38 -2.54 31.23
CA ILE A 52 -0.22 -2.87 30.40
C ILE A 52 0.58 -3.95 31.13
N GLU A 53 0.74 -5.10 30.49
CA GLU A 53 1.61 -6.18 30.95
C GLU A 53 2.80 -6.28 29.99
N GLN A 54 4.02 -6.17 30.50
CA GLN A 54 5.24 -6.34 29.71
C GLN A 54 5.98 -7.60 30.15
N ASN A 55 6.11 -8.57 29.24
CA ASN A 55 6.89 -9.77 29.47
C ASN A 55 8.10 -9.77 28.53
N ARG A 56 9.29 -9.89 29.12
CA ARG A 56 10.53 -10.10 28.37
C ARG A 56 10.72 -11.59 28.14
N MET A 57 10.85 -12.00 26.88
CA MET A 57 11.09 -13.39 26.50
C MET A 57 12.58 -13.75 26.61
N ALA A 58 12.89 -15.04 26.55
CA ALA A 58 14.25 -15.56 26.70
C ALA A 58 15.21 -15.10 25.58
N ASP A 59 14.67 -14.68 24.43
CA ASP A 59 15.39 -14.12 23.29
C ASP A 59 15.66 -12.61 23.41
N GLY A 60 15.26 -11.98 24.53
CA GLY A 60 15.41 -10.55 24.76
C GLY A 60 14.31 -9.69 24.14
N SER A 61 13.36 -10.27 23.39
CA SER A 61 12.19 -9.56 22.90
C SER A 61 11.26 -9.16 24.05
N VAL A 62 10.48 -8.09 23.85
CA VAL A 62 9.52 -7.59 24.84
C VAL A 62 8.12 -7.64 24.24
N VAL A 63 7.26 -8.48 24.81
CA VAL A 63 5.83 -8.52 24.47
C VAL A 63 5.08 -7.61 25.42
N THR A 64 4.39 -6.61 24.85
CA THR A 64 3.52 -5.70 25.61
C THR A 64 2.05 -6.03 25.32
N LYS A 65 1.32 -6.53 26.31
CA LYS A 65 -0.12 -6.80 26.22
C LYS A 65 -0.89 -5.61 26.79
N TYR A 66 -1.76 -5.04 25.97
CA TYR A 66 -2.66 -3.95 26.35
C TYR A 66 -4.06 -4.53 26.55
N THR A 67 -4.60 -4.42 27.77
CA THR A 67 -5.98 -4.81 28.07
C THR A 67 -6.79 -3.55 28.35
N PRO A 68 -7.78 -3.18 27.50
CA PRO A 68 -8.59 -1.99 27.71
C PRO A 68 -9.31 -2.02 29.07
N ARG A 69 -9.36 -0.87 29.75
CA ARG A 69 -10.11 -0.70 31.02
C ARG A 69 -11.32 0.18 30.78
N ALA A 70 -12.47 -0.20 31.35
CA ALA A 70 -13.65 0.67 31.36
C ALA A 70 -13.35 1.92 32.19
N ARG A 71 -13.75 3.10 31.69
CA ARG A 71 -13.65 4.35 32.47
C ARG A 71 -14.81 4.41 33.46
N ASP A 72 -14.47 4.78 34.68
CA ASP A 72 -15.36 4.98 35.83
C ASP A 72 -15.91 6.41 35.92
N GLY A 73 -15.28 7.38 35.24
CA GLY A 73 -15.69 8.80 35.23
C GLY A 73 -16.46 9.23 33.97
N ASN A 74 -17.59 9.93 34.17
CA ASN A 74 -18.50 10.40 33.11
C ASN A 74 -18.10 11.75 32.47
N GLY A 75 -16.80 12.06 32.44
CA GLY A 75 -16.30 13.39 32.06
C GLY A 75 -15.14 13.38 31.07
N PRO A 76 -14.91 14.48 30.33
CA PRO A 76 -13.78 14.63 29.42
C PRO A 76 -12.44 14.59 30.17
N VAL A 77 -11.41 14.02 29.54
CA VAL A 77 -10.06 13.86 30.08
C VAL A 77 -9.05 14.51 29.15
N LEU A 78 -8.06 15.19 29.71
CA LEU A 78 -6.91 15.71 28.95
C LEU A 78 -5.79 14.67 28.93
N ILE A 79 -5.50 14.11 27.76
CA ILE A 79 -4.40 13.15 27.58
C ILE A 79 -3.10 13.89 27.33
N ASN A 80 -2.11 13.71 28.19
CA ASN A 80 -0.77 14.27 27.99
C ASN A 80 0.04 13.31 27.11
N ALA A 81 0.23 13.62 25.82
CA ALA A 81 1.06 12.79 24.94
C ALA A 81 2.53 12.85 25.38
N GLN A 82 3.10 11.73 25.84
CA GLN A 82 4.55 11.58 25.85
C GLN A 82 5.01 11.48 24.40
N ARG A 83 6.10 12.19 24.04
CA ARG A 83 6.70 12.13 22.70
C ARG A 83 7.33 10.75 22.47
N ILE A 84 6.49 9.74 22.20
CA ILE A 84 6.91 8.50 21.57
C ILE A 84 6.29 8.53 20.19
N GLY A 85 7.14 8.76 19.20
CA GLY A 85 6.79 8.95 17.81
C GLY A 85 8.05 9.29 17.02
N GLN A 86 7.95 9.25 15.69
CA GLN A 86 9.02 9.75 14.83
C GLN A 86 9.37 11.19 15.25
N ASP A 87 10.67 11.52 15.31
CA ASP A 87 11.10 12.90 15.54
C ASP A 87 10.41 13.77 14.48
N PRO A 88 9.67 14.82 14.88
CA PRO A 88 8.93 15.68 13.95
C PRO A 88 9.80 16.27 12.83
N ARG A 89 11.12 16.38 13.06
CA ARG A 89 12.09 16.84 12.05
C ARG A 89 12.35 15.81 10.95
N PHE A 90 12.14 14.53 11.24
CA PHE A 90 12.35 13.40 10.32
C PHE A 90 11.03 12.78 9.84
N ALA A 91 9.88 13.16 10.43
CA ALA A 91 8.55 12.69 9.98
C ALA A 91 8.22 13.09 8.53
N ALA A 92 8.92 14.09 7.97
CA ALA A 92 8.81 14.49 6.57
C ALA A 92 9.74 13.71 5.63
N GLU A 93 10.74 12.99 6.16
CA GLU A 93 11.66 12.22 5.36
C GLU A 93 11.12 10.79 5.17
N PRO A 94 10.94 10.32 3.93
CA PRO A 94 10.48 8.97 3.67
C PRO A 94 11.50 7.98 4.23
N ASN A 95 11.02 6.98 4.96
CA ASN A 95 11.89 5.90 5.40
C ASN A 95 12.30 5.07 4.18
N THR A 96 13.57 5.17 3.79
CA THR A 96 14.10 4.46 2.61
C THR A 96 14.05 2.95 2.75
N SER A 97 13.98 2.40 3.97
CA SER A 97 13.75 0.97 4.20
C SER A 97 12.33 0.51 3.89
N LEU A 98 11.40 1.45 3.66
CA LEU A 98 10.01 1.20 3.25
C LEU A 98 9.79 1.51 1.76
N LEU A 99 10.82 1.99 1.06
CA LEU A 99 10.76 2.17 -0.39
C LEU A 99 10.95 0.79 -1.03
N GLU A 100 9.94 0.32 -1.75
CA GLU A 100 10.05 -0.87 -2.59
C GLU A 100 10.63 -0.45 -3.95
N ASP A 101 11.77 -1.01 -4.34
CA ASP A 101 12.35 -0.84 -5.68
C ASP A 101 11.54 -1.65 -6.70
N THR A 102 10.37 -1.14 -7.08
CA THR A 102 9.51 -1.77 -8.09
C THR A 102 9.81 -1.15 -9.46
N GLU A 103 10.42 -1.91 -10.37
CA GLU A 103 10.61 -1.48 -11.75
C GLU A 103 9.28 -1.53 -12.53
N THR A 104 8.94 -0.48 -13.27
CA THR A 104 7.79 -0.43 -14.17
C THR A 104 8.13 -1.09 -15.52
N LEU A 105 7.32 -2.06 -15.96
CA LEU A 105 7.50 -2.77 -17.22
C LEU A 105 6.41 -2.38 -18.23
N GLY A 106 6.81 -1.88 -19.40
CA GLY A 106 5.91 -1.59 -20.52
C GLY A 106 5.78 -2.76 -21.49
N LEU A 107 4.58 -3.35 -21.61
CA LEU A 107 4.28 -4.43 -22.55
C LEU A 107 3.58 -3.90 -23.81
N ALA A 108 4.14 -4.14 -24.99
CA ALA A 108 3.53 -3.70 -26.25
C ALA A 108 2.23 -4.48 -26.55
N ALA A 109 1.13 -3.79 -26.84
CA ALA A 109 -0.17 -4.41 -27.11
C ALA A 109 -0.14 -5.38 -28.30
N SER A 110 0.73 -5.15 -29.29
CA SER A 110 0.93 -6.04 -30.45
C SER A 110 1.94 -7.16 -30.21
N GLY A 111 2.45 -7.31 -28.97
CA GLY A 111 3.45 -8.29 -28.60
C GLY A 111 2.91 -9.72 -28.50
N ASN A 112 3.82 -10.69 -28.52
CA ASN A 112 3.47 -12.11 -28.38
C ASN A 112 3.57 -12.57 -26.92
N SER A 113 2.74 -13.54 -26.53
CA SER A 113 2.79 -14.16 -25.19
C SER A 113 2.60 -13.17 -24.04
N LEU A 114 1.79 -12.13 -24.25
CA LEU A 114 1.56 -11.05 -23.28
C LEU A 114 1.07 -11.58 -21.92
N GLN A 115 0.15 -12.55 -21.92
CA GLN A 115 -0.36 -13.17 -20.70
C GLN A 115 0.75 -13.81 -19.85
N ARG A 116 1.73 -14.47 -20.49
CA ARG A 116 2.86 -15.09 -19.79
C ARG A 116 3.74 -14.03 -19.16
N TRP A 117 4.12 -13.00 -19.92
CA TRP A 117 5.00 -11.95 -19.44
C TRP A 117 4.34 -11.08 -18.36
N MET A 118 3.04 -10.81 -18.49
CA MET A 118 2.26 -10.15 -17.45
C MET A 118 2.28 -10.94 -16.14
N GLN A 119 2.04 -12.26 -16.19
CA GLN A 119 2.07 -13.10 -14.99
C GLN A 119 3.46 -13.12 -14.33
N GLU A 120 4.52 -13.24 -15.12
CA GLU A 120 5.89 -13.22 -14.63
C GLU A 120 6.23 -11.86 -14.00
N ALA A 121 5.90 -10.77 -14.69
CA ALA A 121 6.13 -9.42 -14.22
C ALA A 121 5.42 -9.16 -12.88
N ARG A 122 4.16 -9.58 -12.75
CA ARG A 122 3.41 -9.47 -11.50
C ARG A 122 3.97 -10.33 -10.37
N ARG A 123 4.43 -11.55 -10.66
CA ARG A 123 5.08 -12.41 -9.64
C ARG A 123 6.37 -11.81 -9.11
N ALA A 124 7.09 -11.09 -9.95
CA ALA A 124 8.30 -10.36 -9.58
C ALA A 124 8.01 -8.99 -8.92
N GLY A 125 6.74 -8.60 -8.76
CA GLY A 125 6.33 -7.36 -8.10
C GLY A 125 6.25 -6.14 -9.02
N HIS A 126 6.50 -6.28 -10.33
CA HIS A 126 6.54 -5.15 -11.25
C HIS A 126 5.18 -4.46 -11.41
N GLU A 127 5.24 -3.13 -11.54
CA GLU A 127 4.16 -2.35 -12.10
C GLU A 127 4.14 -2.56 -13.62
N ILE A 128 2.95 -2.63 -14.21
CA ILE A 128 2.79 -2.90 -15.64
C ILE A 128 2.12 -1.71 -16.32
N LEU A 129 2.68 -1.28 -17.45
CA LEU A 129 2.05 -0.37 -18.41
C LEU A 129 1.82 -1.12 -19.72
N ILE A 130 0.81 -0.69 -20.47
CA ILE A 130 0.61 -1.16 -21.85
C ILE A 130 1.13 -0.13 -22.85
N GLN A 131 1.95 -0.55 -23.81
CA GLN A 131 2.36 0.31 -24.91
C GLN A 131 1.38 0.20 -26.06
N VAL A 132 0.81 1.32 -26.46
CA VAL A 132 -0.14 1.41 -27.56
C VAL A 132 0.54 2.09 -28.75
N PRO A 133 0.37 1.59 -29.99
CA PRO A 133 0.97 2.21 -31.17
C PRO A 133 0.26 3.50 -31.59
N PHE A 134 1.03 4.58 -31.77
CA PHE A 134 0.53 5.90 -32.19
C PHE A 134 1.22 6.35 -33.49
N GLU A 135 0.51 7.11 -34.33
CA GLU A 135 1.01 7.59 -35.63
C GLU A 135 2.32 8.41 -35.51
N PRO A 136 3.45 7.96 -36.11
CA PRO A 136 4.65 8.78 -36.28
C PRO A 136 4.49 9.77 -37.44
N TYR A 137 5.48 10.65 -37.65
CA TYR A 137 5.44 11.63 -38.74
C TYR A 137 5.56 11.02 -40.14
N ASP A 138 6.24 9.88 -40.26
CA ASP A 138 6.57 9.19 -41.51
C ASP A 138 5.62 8.02 -41.81
N TYR A 139 4.45 7.97 -41.16
CA TYR A 139 3.41 6.99 -41.49
C TYR A 139 2.88 7.20 -42.93
N PRO A 140 2.69 6.14 -43.74
CA PRO A 140 2.79 4.71 -43.42
C PRO A 140 4.15 4.07 -43.74
N ALA A 141 5.20 4.84 -44.06
CA ALA A 141 6.52 4.27 -44.36
C ALA A 141 7.15 3.59 -43.14
N ASN A 142 6.89 4.11 -41.94
CA ASN A 142 7.19 3.47 -40.66
C ASN A 142 5.86 3.17 -39.94
N ASP A 143 5.31 1.98 -40.16
CA ASP A 143 4.06 1.55 -39.53
C ASP A 143 4.36 0.82 -38.20
N PRO A 144 3.92 1.34 -37.04
CA PRO A 144 4.10 0.67 -35.74
C PRO A 144 3.37 -0.68 -35.64
N GLY A 145 2.40 -0.93 -36.52
CA GLY A 145 1.68 -2.18 -36.64
C GLY A 145 0.16 -2.04 -36.54
N PRO A 146 -0.56 -3.18 -36.46
CA PRO A 146 -2.00 -3.21 -36.34
C PRO A 146 -2.48 -2.42 -35.11
N GLY A 147 -3.64 -1.79 -35.22
CA GLY A 147 -4.21 -1.02 -34.11
C GLY A 147 -3.59 0.36 -33.89
N THR A 148 -2.68 0.83 -34.76
CA THR A 148 -2.13 2.19 -34.67
C THR A 148 -3.25 3.24 -34.63
N LEU A 149 -3.20 4.13 -33.64
CA LEU A 149 -4.08 5.29 -33.54
C LEU A 149 -3.62 6.35 -34.56
N LEU A 150 -4.54 6.80 -35.42
CA LEU A 150 -4.25 7.69 -36.55
C LEU A 150 -5.00 9.02 -36.40
N VAL A 151 -4.31 10.13 -36.64
CA VAL A 151 -4.87 11.50 -36.62
C VAL A 151 -5.99 11.68 -37.63
N LYS A 152 -5.89 11.00 -38.79
CA LYS A 152 -6.92 11.07 -39.85
C LYS A 152 -8.20 10.31 -39.51
N ASP A 153 -8.15 9.38 -38.56
CA ASP A 153 -9.31 8.57 -38.19
C ASP A 153 -10.17 9.32 -37.15
N PRO A 154 -11.51 9.14 -37.18
CA PRO A 154 -12.38 9.75 -36.18
C PRO A 154 -12.08 9.22 -34.78
N ALA A 155 -12.36 10.04 -33.75
CA ALA A 155 -12.11 9.69 -32.36
C ALA A 155 -12.71 8.34 -31.94
N SER A 156 -13.93 8.02 -32.37
CA SER A 156 -14.59 6.74 -32.07
C SER A 156 -13.76 5.53 -32.52
N LYS A 157 -13.18 5.59 -33.72
CA LYS A 157 -12.37 4.50 -34.28
C LYS A 157 -11.02 4.37 -33.58
N ASN A 158 -10.43 5.49 -33.16
CA ASN A 158 -9.22 5.45 -32.33
C ASN A 158 -9.49 4.89 -30.93
N LEU A 159 -10.64 5.22 -30.33
CA LEU A 159 -11.07 4.65 -29.05
C LEU A 159 -11.35 3.15 -29.15
N GLU A 160 -11.96 2.68 -30.24
CA GLU A 160 -12.13 1.25 -30.49
C GLU A 160 -10.78 0.51 -30.52
N ARG A 161 -9.80 1.04 -31.26
CA ARG A 161 -8.43 0.47 -31.30
C ARG A 161 -7.75 0.52 -29.95
N LEU A 162 -7.89 1.62 -29.23
CA LEU A 162 -7.37 1.77 -27.87
C LEU A 162 -7.96 0.70 -26.95
N HIS A 163 -9.28 0.47 -27.00
CA HIS A 163 -9.96 -0.51 -26.16
C HIS A 163 -9.57 -1.95 -26.51
N VAL A 164 -9.34 -2.24 -27.78
CA VAL A 164 -8.77 -3.53 -28.20
C VAL A 164 -7.39 -3.72 -27.57
N ALA A 165 -6.49 -2.74 -27.70
CA ALA A 165 -5.17 -2.81 -27.10
C ALA A 165 -5.25 -3.00 -25.56
N MET A 166 -6.07 -2.19 -24.90
CA MET A 166 -6.32 -2.27 -23.45
C MET A 166 -6.89 -3.62 -22.98
N GLY A 167 -7.50 -4.39 -23.89
CA GLY A 167 -8.06 -5.71 -23.62
C GLY A 167 -7.05 -6.86 -23.76
N GLU A 168 -5.85 -6.61 -24.28
CA GLU A 168 -4.82 -7.64 -24.50
C GLU A 168 -4.23 -8.19 -23.18
N ILE A 169 -4.18 -7.35 -22.15
CA ILE A 169 -3.72 -7.71 -20.80
C ILE A 169 -4.62 -7.07 -19.74
N THR A 170 -4.47 -7.53 -18.50
CA THR A 170 -5.15 -6.92 -17.35
C THR A 170 -4.11 -6.46 -16.33
N ASN A 171 -4.56 -5.84 -15.23
CA ASN A 171 -3.69 -5.50 -14.10
C ASN A 171 -2.51 -4.62 -14.54
N TYR A 172 -2.75 -3.58 -15.32
CA TYR A 172 -1.80 -2.50 -15.60
C TYR A 172 -2.30 -1.22 -14.92
N THR A 173 -1.41 -0.25 -14.70
CA THR A 173 -1.73 1.02 -14.05
C THR A 173 -1.93 2.16 -15.06
N GLY A 174 -1.45 1.98 -16.29
CA GLY A 174 -1.66 2.94 -17.36
C GLY A 174 -1.16 2.50 -18.73
N ILE A 175 -1.17 3.48 -19.63
CA ILE A 175 -0.81 3.34 -21.04
C ILE A 175 0.38 4.25 -21.32
N MET A 176 1.30 3.78 -22.16
CA MET A 176 2.36 4.60 -22.74
C MET A 176 2.31 4.55 -24.26
N ASN A 177 2.82 5.59 -24.92
CA ASN A 177 2.92 5.60 -26.36
C ASN A 177 4.07 4.70 -26.86
N TYR A 178 3.82 3.97 -27.94
CA TYR A 178 4.84 3.44 -28.82
C TYR A 178 4.85 4.28 -30.10
N GLN A 179 5.94 5.02 -30.33
CA GLN A 179 6.05 6.10 -31.33
C GLN A 179 5.06 7.25 -31.08
N GLY A 180 4.37 7.78 -32.10
CA GLY A 180 3.33 8.80 -31.90
C GLY A 180 3.73 10.26 -32.12
N GLY A 181 4.88 10.56 -32.72
CA GLY A 181 5.31 11.95 -32.92
C GLY A 181 4.26 12.84 -33.59
N ARG A 182 3.49 12.32 -34.55
CA ARG A 182 2.41 13.05 -35.22
C ARG A 182 1.14 13.07 -34.38
N TYR A 183 0.74 11.93 -33.82
CA TYR A 183 -0.50 11.83 -33.03
C TYR A 183 -0.47 12.65 -31.75
N LEU A 184 0.62 12.58 -30.99
CA LEU A 184 0.78 13.31 -29.72
C LEU A 184 0.87 14.82 -29.92
N SER A 185 1.23 15.27 -31.13
CA SER A 185 1.25 16.69 -31.49
C SER A 185 -0.12 17.25 -31.87
N ASP A 186 -1.13 16.40 -32.13
CA ASP A 186 -2.48 16.82 -32.46
C ASP A 186 -3.39 16.75 -31.23
N VAL A 187 -3.63 17.93 -30.63
CA VAL A 187 -4.47 18.05 -29.42
C VAL A 187 -5.89 17.53 -29.65
N LYS A 188 -6.45 17.69 -30.86
CA LYS A 188 -7.83 17.25 -31.15
C LYS A 188 -7.93 15.74 -31.25
N ALA A 189 -6.88 15.09 -31.74
CA ALA A 189 -6.79 13.63 -31.77
C ALA A 189 -6.49 13.05 -30.37
N LEU A 190 -5.61 13.70 -29.61
CA LEU A 190 -5.15 13.21 -28.31
C LEU A 190 -6.16 13.41 -27.17
N GLU A 191 -6.89 14.53 -27.15
CA GLU A 191 -7.81 14.86 -26.05
C GLU A 191 -8.86 13.75 -25.77
N PRO A 192 -9.55 13.17 -26.76
CA PRO A 192 -10.49 12.08 -26.53
C PRO A 192 -9.86 10.85 -25.88
N VAL A 193 -8.62 10.51 -26.28
CA VAL A 193 -7.88 9.36 -25.72
C VAL A 193 -7.54 9.60 -24.25
N LEU A 194 -6.99 10.77 -23.93
CA LEU A 194 -6.68 11.13 -22.55
C LEU A 194 -7.93 11.20 -21.66
N ARG A 195 -9.06 11.70 -22.19
CA ARG A 195 -10.34 11.72 -21.47
C ARG A 195 -10.86 10.31 -21.18
N ASP A 196 -10.82 9.40 -22.15
CA ASP A 196 -11.24 8.02 -21.94
C ASP A 196 -10.35 7.32 -20.89
N MET A 197 -9.03 7.49 -20.99
CA MET A 197 -8.09 6.96 -20.01
C MET A 197 -8.32 7.52 -18.60
N ALA A 198 -8.48 8.84 -18.48
CA ALA A 198 -8.73 9.49 -17.20
C ALA A 198 -10.05 9.02 -16.56
N SER A 199 -11.10 8.79 -17.37
CA SER A 199 -12.38 8.24 -16.90
C SER A 199 -12.26 6.82 -16.33
N ARG A 200 -11.21 6.09 -16.71
CA ARG A 200 -10.89 4.73 -16.24
C ARG A 200 -9.86 4.72 -15.11
N GLY A 201 -9.38 5.90 -14.68
CA GLY A 201 -8.35 6.02 -13.63
C GLY A 201 -6.97 5.53 -14.06
N LEU A 202 -6.68 5.54 -15.36
CA LEU A 202 -5.39 5.09 -15.92
C LEU A 202 -4.44 6.27 -16.11
N LEU A 203 -3.16 6.04 -15.80
CA LEU A 203 -2.11 7.01 -16.12
C LEU A 203 -1.73 6.97 -17.61
N PHE A 204 -1.25 8.10 -18.13
CA PHE A 204 -0.60 8.20 -19.44
C PHE A 204 0.86 8.62 -19.22
N LEU A 205 1.81 7.88 -19.79
CA LEU A 205 3.25 8.13 -19.71
C LEU A 205 3.84 8.44 -21.09
#